data_AF-A0A538FR92-F1
#
_entry.id   AF-A0A538FR92-F1
#
_cell.length_a   1.000
_cell.length_b   1.000
_cell.length_c   1.000
_cell.angle_alpha   90.00
_cell.angle_beta   90.00
_cell.angle_gamma   90.00
#
_symmetry.space_group_name_H-M   'P 1'
#
loop_
_entity.id
_entity.type
_entity.pdbx_description
1 polymer ?
#
loop_
_entity_poly.entity_id
_entity_poly.type
_entity_poly.pdbx_seq_one_letter_code
_entity_poly.pdbx_strand_id
1 'polypeptide(L)' 'MAPRIVGLGGSLASASKSRAALQRALDGATAAGAETRLLDLRELALPMYNPDDDEPNEA' A
#
# COMPACT_ATOMS: atom_id res chain seq x y z
N MET A 1 19.43 -12.31 -7.79
CA MET A 1 18.92 -11.14 -7.05
C MET A 1 17.41 -11.10 -7.26
N ALA A 2 16.62 -11.19 -6.19
CA ALA A 2 15.16 -11.18 -6.27
C ALA A 2 14.63 -9.74 -6.41
N PRO A 3 13.62 -9.47 -7.25
CA PRO A 3 13.00 -8.15 -7.31
C PRO A 3 12.25 -7.87 -6.00
N ARG A 4 12.26 -6.60 -5.58
CA ARG A 4 11.47 -6.10 -4.45
C ARG A 4 10.22 -5.43 -4.96
N ILE A 5 9.05 -5.86 -4.47
CA ILE A 5 7.75 -5.37 -4.91
C ILE A 5 6.98 -4.86 -3.69
N VAL A 6 6.56 -3.60 -3.74
CA VAL A 6 5.69 -3.00 -2.72
C VAL A 6 4.31 -2.79 -3.32
N GLY A 7 3.28 -3.37 -2.71
CA GLY A 7 1.89 -3.13 -3.07
C GLY A 7 1.31 -2.02 -2.19
N LEU A 8 0.74 -0.98 -2.81
CA LEU A 8 0.14 0.14 -2.09
C LEU A 8 -1.39 0.06 -2.14
N GLY A 9 -2.01 -0.17 -0.99
CA GLY A 9 -3.47 -0.32 -0.86
C GLY A 9 -4.16 1.04 -0.70
N GLY A 10 -4.80 1.55 -1.75
CA GLY A 10 -5.42 2.89 -1.76
C GLY A 10 -6.78 3.02 -1.05
N SER A 11 -7.35 1.93 -0.53
CA SER A 11 -8.71 1.93 0.03
C SER A 11 -8.67 1.90 1.56
N LEU A 12 -9.36 2.85 2.19
CA LEU A 12 -9.47 2.93 3.65
C LEU A 12 -10.63 2.09 4.22
N ALA A 13 -11.43 1.44 3.37
CA ALA A 13 -12.55 0.61 3.81
C ALA A 13 -12.06 -0.62 4.60
N SER A 14 -12.83 -1.03 5.61
CA SER A 14 -12.57 -2.26 6.37
C SER A 14 -12.54 -3.50 5.46
N ALA A 15 -13.57 -3.63 4.61
CA ALA A 15 -13.74 -4.68 3.61
C ALA A 15 -13.39 -4.19 2.19
N SER A 16 -12.11 -3.95 1.92
CA SER A 16 -11.63 -3.52 0.61
C SER A 16 -11.38 -4.70 -0.35
N LYS A 17 -12.13 -4.74 -1.46
CA LYS A 17 -11.92 -5.72 -2.55
C LYS A 17 -10.61 -5.48 -3.31
N SER A 18 -10.21 -4.22 -3.50
CA SER A 18 -8.94 -3.90 -4.15
C SER A 18 -7.73 -4.33 -3.31
N ARG A 19 -7.81 -4.16 -1.98
CA ARG A 19 -6.79 -4.69 -1.06
C ARG A 19 -6.71 -6.22 -1.12
N ALA A 20 -7.84 -6.92 -1.16
CA ALA A 20 -7.87 -8.38 -1.28
C ALA A 20 -7.24 -8.85 -2.61
N ALA A 21 -7.54 -8.18 -3.72
CA ALA A 21 -6.93 -8.47 -5.02
C ALA A 21 -5.41 -8.20 -5.02
N LEU A 22 -4.98 -7.08 -4.41
CA LEU A 22 -3.57 -6.73 -4.27
C LEU A 22 -2.81 -7.79 -3.47
N GLN A 23 -3.36 -8.26 -2.35
CA GLN A 23 -2.75 -9.33 -1.56
C GLN A 23 -2.52 -10.57 -2.42
N ARG A 24 -3.53 -10.97 -3.21
CA ARG A 24 -3.42 -12.15 -4.07
C ARG A 24 -2.33 -12.01 -5.15
N ALA A 25 -2.10 -10.80 -5.65
CA ALA A 25 -1.04 -10.50 -6.60
C ALA A 25 0.35 -10.56 -5.94
N LEU A 26 0.50 -10.01 -4.73
CA LEU A 26 1.75 -10.11 -3.95
C LEU A 26 2.08 -11.55 -3.59
N ASP A 27 1.08 -12.36 -3.24
CA ASP A 27 1.27 -13.80 -2.98
C ASP A 27 1.79 -14.51 -4.24
N GLY A 28 1.25 -14.17 -5.42
CA GLY A 28 1.73 -14.68 -6.71
C GLY A 28 3.17 -14.26 -7.01
N ALA A 29 3.52 -13.00 -6.76
CA ALA A 29 4.88 -12.51 -6.94
C ALA A 29 5.87 -13.17 -5.96
N THR A 30 5.46 -13.41 -4.72
CA THR A 30 6.26 -14.15 -3.72
C THR A 30 6.51 -15.58 -4.18
N ALA A 31 5.48 -16.25 -4.71
CA ALA A 31 5.62 -17.59 -5.27
C ALA A 31 6.55 -17.63 -6.50
N ALA A 32 6.66 -16.53 -7.25
CA ALA A 32 7.61 -16.36 -8.34
C ALA A 32 9.03 -15.96 -7.88
N GLY A 33 9.28 -15.85 -6.57
CA GLY A 33 10.59 -15.56 -6.00
C GLY A 33 10.88 -14.08 -5.75
N ALA A 34 9.86 -13.21 -5.77
CA ALA A 34 10.01 -11.81 -5.37
C ALA A 34 9.96 -11.64 -3.85
N GLU A 35 10.69 -10.64 -3.33
CA GLU A 35 10.49 -10.14 -1.97
C GLU A 35 9.34 -9.12 -2.01
N THR A 36 8.26 -9.39 -1.28
CA THR A 36 7.05 -8.56 -1.35
C THR A 36 6.68 -7.95 -0.02
N ARG A 37 6.08 -6.75 -0.05
CA ARG A 37 5.50 -6.10 1.12
C ARG A 37 4.21 -5.38 0.76
N LEU A 38 3.18 -5.53 1.59
CA LEU A 38 1.97 -4.72 1.52
C LEU A 38 2.15 -3.45 2.36
N LEU A 39 1.79 -2.31 1.79
CA LEU A 39 1.69 -1.03 2.47
C LEU A 39 0.20 -0.65 2.53
N ASP A 40 -0.42 -0.85 3.70
CA ASP A 40 -1.83 -0.49 3.92
C ASP A 40 -1.91 0.93 4.48
N LEU A 41 -2.50 1.85 3.70
CA LEU A 41 -2.64 3.25 4.11
C LEU A 41 -3.43 3.43 5.41
N ARG A 42 -4.29 2.46 5.78
CA ARG A 42 -5.04 2.49 7.05
C ARG A 42 -4.14 2.33 8.25
N GLU A 43 -3.08 1.53 8.12
CA GLU A 43 -2.11 1.29 9.20
C GLU A 43 -1.14 2.46 9.34
N LEU A 44 -0.91 3.19 8.26
CA LEU A 44 0.02 4.32 8.24
C LEU A 44 -0.56 5.60 8.84
N ALA A 45 -1.88 5.68 9.02
CA ALA A 45 -2.57 6.84 9.60
C ALA A 45 -2.10 8.18 9.00
N LEU A 46 -1.83 8.20 7.69
CA LEU A 46 -1.26 9.37 7.03
C LEU A 46 -2.23 10.56 7.10
N PRO A 47 -1.70 11.79 7.28
CA PRO A 47 -2.53 12.99 7.20
C PRO A 47 -3.19 13.10 5.83
N MET A 48 -4.42 13.61 5.81
CA MET A 48 -5.12 13.90 4.57
C MET A 48 -4.38 15.04 3.87
N TYR A 49 -4.05 14.86 2.59
CA TYR A 49 -3.50 15.94 1.79
C TYR A 49 -4.52 17.08 1.69
N ASN A 50 -4.09 18.30 2.01
CA ASN A 50 -4.87 19.52 1.90
C ASN A 50 -4.19 20.45 0.88
N PRO A 51 -4.78 20.69 -0.31
CA PRO A 51 -4.16 21.49 -1.37
C PRO A 51 -4.07 22.98 -1.04
N ASP A 52 -4.83 23.46 -0.06
CA ASP A 52 -4.78 24.86 0.40
C ASP A 52 -3.74 25.08 1.51
N ASP A 53 -3.09 24.00 1.95
CA ASP A 53 -2.02 24.02 2.95
C ASP A 53 -0.67 24.01 2.22
N ASP A 54 -0.05 25.20 2.10
CA ASP A 54 1.28 25.34 1.50
C ASP A 54 2.41 24.84 2.44
N GLU A 55 2.09 24.52 3.70
CA GLU A 55 3.04 23.89 4.62
C GLU A 55 3.12 22.37 4.37
N PRO A 56 4.33 21.81 4.14
CA PRO A 56 4.49 20.38 4.05
C PRO A 56 3.99 19.72 5.32
N ASN A 57 3.15 18.69 5.18
CA ASN A 57 2.74 17.84 6.29
C ASN A 57 3.97 17.24 6.97
N GLU A 58 4.16 17.53 8.27
CA GLU A 58 5.22 16.89 9.06
C GLU A 58 4.99 15.37 9.07
N ALA A 59 6.03 14.62 8.69
CA ALA A 59 5.99 13.18 8.38
C ALA A 59 6.18 12.28 9.62
#